data_AF-A0A2V5IJN8-F1
#
_entry.id   AF-A0A2V5IJN8-F1
#
_cell.length_a   1.000
_cell.length_b   1.000
_cell.length_c   1.000
_cell.angle_alpha   90.00
_cell.angle_beta   90.00
_cell.angle_gamma   90.00
#
_symmetry.space_group_name_H-M   'P 1'
#
loop_
_entity.id
_entity.type
_entity.pdbx_description
1 polymer ?
#
loop_
_entity_poly.entity_id
_entity_poly.type
_entity_poly.pdbx_seq_one_letter_code
_entity_poly.pdbx_strand_id
1 'polypeptide(L)'
;LTTEIQGFASRRNNTCLADEVSCGRTWDTWYACCPAGSYCPGSKVSIPNNVCCPSWTDCTAQIEAPPVCAGAQWALYNYSGYFCCEEHTQGFGVKEKIWVGCAPAGFQGDASFSALNVIAQGISLRSPCTEVWGFMWEMRIEG
;
A
#
# COMPACT_ATOMS: atom_id res chain seq x y z
N LEU A 1 3.43 18.47 -11.24
CA LEU A 1 2.62 17.42 -10.59
C LEU A 1 3.31 16.09 -10.84
N THR A 2 4.33 15.77 -10.06
CA THR A 2 4.85 14.41 -9.99
C THR A 2 3.98 13.73 -8.95
N THR A 3 2.94 13.03 -9.39
CA THR A 3 2.21 12.12 -8.51
C THR A 3 3.23 11.13 -7.99
N GLU A 4 3.39 11.04 -6.68
CA GLU A 4 4.32 10.13 -5.99
C GLU A 4 3.94 8.68 -6.35
N ILE A 5 4.50 8.15 -7.44
CA ILE A 5 4.28 6.79 -7.98
C ILE A 5 5.36 5.81 -7.51
N GLN A 6 6.15 6.23 -6.51
CA GLN A 6 7.33 5.55 -6.02
C GLN A 6 7.10 4.97 -4.63
N GLY A 7 7.21 3.64 -4.49
CA GLY A 7 6.95 2.97 -3.21
C GLY A 7 6.70 1.48 -3.35
N PHE A 8 6.30 0.84 -2.26
CA PHE A 8 5.92 -0.57 -2.28
C PHE A 8 4.58 -0.79 -3.00
N ALA A 9 4.50 -1.91 -3.72
CA ALA A 9 3.31 -2.30 -4.48
C ALA A 9 2.17 -2.82 -3.59
N SER A 10 0.93 -2.66 -4.05
CA SER A 10 -0.24 -3.27 -3.42
C SER A 10 -0.32 -4.78 -3.71
N ARG A 11 -0.89 -5.57 -2.80
CA ARG A 11 -1.02 -7.04 -2.92
C ARG A 11 -2.46 -7.49 -3.10
N ARG A 12 -2.96 -7.44 -4.33
CA ARG A 12 -4.37 -7.71 -4.66
C ARG A 12 -4.62 -9.16 -5.00
N ASN A 13 -5.84 -9.61 -4.75
CA ASN A 13 -6.32 -10.94 -5.14
C ASN A 13 -6.86 -10.92 -6.58
N ASN A 14 -6.55 -11.96 -7.36
CA ASN A 14 -6.87 -12.23 -8.76
C ASN A 14 -6.22 -11.31 -9.80
N THR A 15 -6.40 -10.01 -9.70
CA THR A 15 -5.85 -9.05 -10.69
C THR A 15 -5.69 -7.68 -10.09
N CYS A 16 -4.83 -6.87 -10.71
CA CYS A 16 -4.79 -5.44 -10.48
C CYS A 16 -6.03 -4.75 -11.05
N LEU A 17 -6.31 -3.54 -10.56
CA LEU A 17 -7.38 -2.71 -11.10
C LEU A 17 -7.09 -2.28 -12.54
N ALA A 18 -8.13 -1.82 -13.24
CA ALA A 18 -8.02 -1.42 -14.65
C ALA A 18 -7.10 -0.20 -14.86
N ASP A 19 -6.96 0.65 -13.84
CA ASP A 19 -6.11 1.83 -13.78
C ASP A 19 -4.77 1.59 -13.06
N GLU A 20 -4.42 0.32 -12.84
CA GLU A 20 -3.15 -0.09 -12.24
C GLU A 20 -2.27 -0.81 -13.27
N VAL A 21 -0.96 -0.82 -13.00
CA VAL A 21 0.01 -1.63 -13.71
C VAL A 21 0.21 -2.94 -12.94
N SER A 22 -0.01 -4.07 -13.62
CA SER A 22 0.34 -5.38 -13.07
C SER A 22 1.84 -5.61 -13.14
N CYS A 23 2.47 -5.75 -11.98
CA CYS A 23 3.88 -6.11 -11.84
C CYS A 23 4.11 -7.63 -11.76
N GLY A 24 3.05 -8.42 -12.00
CA GLY A 24 3.11 -9.87 -12.06
C GLY A 24 2.53 -10.58 -10.85
N ARG A 25 2.33 -11.89 -11.04
CA ARG A 25 1.81 -12.82 -10.05
C ARG A 25 2.87 -13.11 -8.99
N THR A 26 2.50 -13.08 -7.73
CA THR A 26 3.44 -13.18 -6.61
C THR A 26 3.37 -14.54 -5.93
N TRP A 27 2.16 -15.03 -5.69
CA TRP A 27 1.87 -16.38 -5.21
C TRP A 27 0.38 -16.64 -5.41
N ASP A 28 0.00 -17.89 -5.68
CA ASP A 28 -1.38 -18.30 -5.97
C ASP A 28 -2.19 -17.23 -6.74
N THR A 29 -3.35 -16.75 -6.32
CA THR A 29 -4.10 -15.74 -7.09
C THR A 29 -3.63 -14.30 -6.82
N TRP A 30 -2.56 -14.06 -6.05
CA TRP A 30 -2.13 -12.73 -5.65
C TRP A 30 -1.16 -12.08 -6.64
N TYR A 31 -1.32 -10.77 -6.83
CA TYR A 31 -0.55 -9.94 -7.74
C TYR A 31 0.06 -8.74 -7.02
N ALA A 32 1.22 -8.31 -7.52
CA ALA A 32 1.78 -7.01 -7.19
C ALA A 32 1.22 -5.95 -8.14
N CYS A 33 0.62 -4.91 -7.59
CA CYS A 33 -0.07 -3.88 -8.36
C CYS A 33 0.50 -2.50 -8.03
N CYS A 34 0.79 -1.73 -9.08
CA CYS A 34 1.32 -0.38 -8.99
C CYS A 34 0.35 0.64 -9.60
N PRO A 35 0.39 1.91 -9.16
CA PRO A 35 -0.38 2.97 -9.80
C PRO A 35 -0.06 3.09 -11.31
N ALA A 36 -1.02 3.63 -12.08
CA ALA A 36 -0.77 3.98 -13.48
C ALA A 36 0.47 4.88 -13.63
N GLY A 37 1.27 4.60 -14.67
CA GLY A 37 2.50 5.36 -14.96
C GLY A 37 3.74 4.89 -14.19
N SER A 38 3.60 3.96 -13.25
CA SER A 38 4.74 3.28 -12.61
C SER A 38 5.37 2.24 -13.53
N TYR A 39 6.64 1.95 -13.25
CA TYR A 39 7.38 0.82 -13.78
C TYR A 39 7.66 -0.19 -12.66
N CYS A 40 7.85 -1.46 -13.05
CA CYS A 40 8.08 -2.58 -12.14
C CYS A 40 9.47 -3.19 -12.38
N PRO A 41 10.57 -2.63 -11.83
CA PRO A 41 11.91 -3.17 -12.05
C PRO A 41 12.01 -4.67 -11.73
N GLY A 42 11.25 -5.13 -10.72
CA GLY A 42 11.18 -6.53 -10.30
C GLY A 42 10.72 -7.52 -11.37
N SER A 43 10.11 -7.05 -12.47
CA SER A 43 9.77 -7.92 -13.60
C SER A 43 10.95 -8.16 -14.56
N LYS A 44 12.05 -7.40 -14.42
CA LYS A 44 13.24 -7.48 -15.28
C LYS A 44 14.49 -7.91 -14.51
N VAL A 45 14.58 -7.50 -13.25
CA VAL A 45 15.71 -7.80 -12.37
C VAL A 45 15.19 -8.37 -11.06
N SER A 46 15.96 -9.28 -10.46
CA SER A 46 15.60 -9.84 -9.15
C SER A 46 15.81 -8.79 -8.07
N ILE A 47 14.72 -8.38 -7.41
CA ILE A 47 14.74 -7.45 -6.27
C ILE A 47 13.99 -8.06 -5.08
N PRO A 48 14.27 -7.64 -3.83
CA PRO A 48 13.74 -8.31 -2.64
C PRO A 48 12.21 -8.25 -2.53
N ASN A 49 11.60 -7.15 -2.93
CA ASN A 49 10.15 -6.90 -2.85
C ASN A 49 9.66 -6.22 -4.13
N ASN A 50 8.36 -6.34 -4.41
CA ASN A 50 7.78 -5.65 -5.57
C ASN A 50 7.62 -4.17 -5.24
N VAL A 51 8.26 -3.33 -6.06
CA VAL A 51 8.25 -1.87 -5.92
C VAL A 51 7.76 -1.23 -7.20
N CYS A 52 7.12 -0.08 -7.03
CA CYS A 52 6.71 0.81 -8.10
C CYS A 52 7.75 1.92 -8.20
N CYS A 53 8.32 2.11 -9.38
CA CYS A 53 9.37 3.11 -9.61
C CYS A 53 8.98 4.05 -10.76
N PRO A 54 9.53 5.28 -10.78
CA PRO A 54 9.31 6.23 -11.87
C PRO A 54 10.01 5.81 -13.18
N SER A 55 10.89 4.80 -13.13
CA SER A 55 11.56 4.21 -14.29
C SER A 55 11.83 2.71 -14.05
N TRP A 56 12.41 2.01 -15.03
CA TRP A 56 12.84 0.61 -14.87
C TRP A 56 14.03 0.41 -13.93
N THR A 57 14.58 1.49 -13.36
CA THR A 57 15.67 1.43 -12.37
C THR A 57 15.11 1.06 -10.99
N ASP A 58 15.79 0.15 -10.28
CA ASP A 58 15.44 -0.19 -8.91
C ASP A 58 15.53 1.05 -7.99
N CYS A 59 14.40 1.38 -7.36
CA CYS A 59 14.24 2.52 -6.47
C CYS A 59 14.10 2.10 -4.99
N THR A 60 14.31 0.82 -4.65
CA THR A 60 14.09 0.26 -3.30
C THR A 60 14.82 1.07 -2.20
N ALA A 61 16.09 1.43 -2.44
CA ALA A 61 16.90 2.18 -1.47
C ALA A 61 16.34 3.58 -1.13
N GLN A 62 15.50 4.15 -2.00
CA GLN A 62 14.91 5.48 -1.80
C GLN A 62 13.60 5.43 -1.01
N ILE A 63 13.00 4.23 -0.89
CA ILE A 63 11.68 4.05 -0.30
C ILE A 63 11.69 3.19 0.96
N GLU A 64 12.85 2.78 1.48
CA GLU A 64 12.94 1.91 2.66
C GLU A 64 13.21 2.68 3.96
N ALA A 65 13.57 3.97 3.87
CA ALA A 65 13.93 4.81 5.01
C ALA A 65 13.45 6.27 4.82
N PRO A 66 12.15 6.57 5.06
CA PRO A 66 11.14 5.67 5.63
C PRO A 66 10.45 4.78 4.57
N PRO A 67 9.87 3.63 4.98
CA PRO A 67 9.06 2.80 4.10
C PRO A 67 7.79 3.53 3.65
N VAL A 68 7.52 3.55 2.34
CA VAL A 68 6.35 4.25 1.77
C VAL A 68 5.60 3.40 0.73
N CYS A 69 4.29 3.64 0.62
CA CYS A 69 3.46 3.04 -0.41
C CYS A 69 3.49 3.85 -1.70
N ALA A 70 3.41 3.15 -2.83
CA ALA A 70 3.32 3.82 -4.13
C ALA A 70 1.97 4.51 -4.34
N GLY A 71 0.89 4.00 -3.75
CA GLY A 71 -0.41 4.67 -3.73
C GLY A 71 -0.57 5.49 -2.45
N ALA A 72 -0.88 6.79 -2.60
CA ALA A 72 -1.01 7.71 -1.48
C ALA A 72 -2.13 7.32 -0.49
N GLN A 73 -3.15 6.60 -0.95
CA GLN A 73 -4.29 6.15 -0.12
C GLN A 73 -4.07 4.75 0.47
N TRP A 74 -2.94 4.09 0.17
CA TRP A 74 -2.70 2.73 0.60
C TRP A 74 -2.09 2.68 2.00
N ALA A 75 -2.44 1.65 2.76
CA ALA A 75 -1.88 1.35 4.05
C ALA A 75 -0.64 0.45 3.93
N LEU A 76 0.39 0.76 4.71
CA LEU A 76 1.66 0.05 4.73
C LEU A 76 1.65 -1.05 5.80
N TYR A 77 2.16 -2.22 5.42
CA TYR A 77 2.34 -3.39 6.28
C TYR A 77 3.74 -3.99 6.12
N ASN A 78 4.15 -4.81 7.10
CA ASN A 78 5.37 -5.59 7.03
C ASN A 78 5.11 -7.00 7.57
N TYR A 79 5.70 -8.01 6.92
CA TYR A 79 5.71 -9.39 7.40
C TYR A 79 7.10 -10.02 7.23
N SER A 80 7.52 -10.22 5.98
CA SER A 80 8.87 -10.64 5.59
C SER A 80 9.53 -9.62 4.64
N GLY A 81 9.00 -8.40 4.65
CA GLY A 81 9.17 -7.38 3.62
C GLY A 81 7.97 -6.43 3.61
N TYR A 82 8.21 -5.17 3.24
CA TYR A 82 7.17 -4.16 3.18
C TYR A 82 6.26 -4.36 1.96
N PHE A 83 4.97 -4.10 2.15
CA PHE A 83 3.97 -4.13 1.10
C PHE A 83 2.79 -3.23 1.47
N CYS A 84 1.95 -2.94 0.49
CA CYS A 84 0.82 -2.06 0.68
C CYS A 84 -0.50 -2.78 0.46
N CYS A 85 -1.55 -2.25 1.06
CA CYS A 85 -2.93 -2.62 0.80
C CYS A 85 -3.77 -1.38 0.54
N GLU A 86 -4.73 -1.52 -0.34
CA GLU A 86 -5.67 -0.47 -0.70
C GLU A 86 -6.61 -0.09 0.46
N GLU A 87 -7.43 0.93 0.24
CA GLU A 87 -8.43 1.33 1.22
C GLU A 87 -9.42 0.20 1.52
N HIS A 88 -9.87 0.13 2.77
CA HIS A 88 -10.85 -0.87 3.25
C HIS A 88 -10.38 -2.33 3.15
N THR A 89 -9.08 -2.57 2.97
CA THR A 89 -8.47 -3.89 3.08
C THR A 89 -7.48 -3.94 4.24
N GLN A 90 -7.11 -5.16 4.60
CA GLN A 90 -6.27 -5.51 5.73
C GLN A 90 -5.14 -6.40 5.23
N GLY A 91 -3.89 -6.02 5.51
CA GLY A 91 -2.73 -6.84 5.22
C GLY A 91 -2.72 -8.12 6.06
N PHE A 92 -2.36 -9.23 5.43
CA PHE A 92 -2.13 -10.51 6.08
C PHE A 92 -0.84 -11.17 5.58
N GLY A 93 -0.26 -12.02 6.41
CA GLY A 93 0.80 -12.95 6.05
C GLY A 93 0.32 -14.40 6.12
N VAL A 94 0.93 -15.28 5.33
CA VAL A 94 0.73 -16.73 5.42
C VAL A 94 1.74 -17.30 6.41
N LYS A 95 1.27 -18.00 7.45
CA LYS A 95 2.13 -18.58 8.49
C LYS A 95 3.09 -19.59 7.87
N GLU A 96 4.31 -19.64 8.39
CA GLU A 96 5.41 -20.53 7.91
C GLU A 96 5.85 -20.26 6.46
N LYS A 97 5.35 -19.20 5.83
CA LYS A 97 5.74 -18.75 4.48
C LYS A 97 6.14 -17.27 4.54
N ILE A 98 6.64 -16.77 3.41
CA ILE A 98 6.93 -15.34 3.19
C ILE A 98 5.83 -14.66 2.34
N TRP A 99 4.69 -15.32 2.20
CA TRP A 99 3.60 -14.85 1.34
C TRP A 99 2.74 -13.84 2.07
N VAL A 100 2.31 -12.82 1.34
CA VAL A 100 1.54 -11.69 1.86
C VAL A 100 0.42 -11.33 0.90
N GLY A 101 -0.67 -10.80 1.44
CA GLY A 101 -1.81 -10.36 0.65
C GLY A 101 -2.66 -9.34 1.38
N CYS A 102 -3.59 -8.75 0.65
CA CYS A 102 -4.64 -7.92 1.20
C CYS A 102 -5.95 -8.70 1.21
N ALA A 103 -6.65 -8.66 2.34
CA ALA A 103 -7.97 -9.25 2.53
C ALA A 103 -8.98 -8.14 2.87
N PRO A 104 -10.30 -8.38 2.72
CA PRO A 104 -11.31 -7.42 3.17
C PRO A 104 -11.11 -7.01 4.63
N ALA A 105 -11.46 -5.76 4.98
CA ALA A 105 -11.41 -5.28 6.36
C ALA A 105 -12.16 -6.22 7.33
N GLY A 106 -11.61 -6.39 8.53
CA GLY A 106 -12.16 -7.29 9.55
C GLY A 106 -11.68 -8.74 9.45
N PHE A 107 -10.86 -9.09 8.43
CA PHE A 107 -10.17 -10.38 8.38
C PHE A 107 -9.34 -10.63 9.65
N GLN A 108 -9.74 -11.63 10.43
CA GLN A 108 -9.09 -11.98 11.70
C GLN A 108 -7.90 -12.93 11.53
N GLY A 109 -7.69 -13.48 10.32
CA GLY A 109 -6.79 -14.63 10.12
C GLY A 109 -7.41 -15.95 10.58
N ASP A 110 -6.63 -17.03 10.48
CA ASP A 110 -7.01 -18.38 10.90
C ASP A 110 -5.76 -19.22 11.24
N ALA A 111 -5.84 -20.55 11.21
CA ALA A 111 -4.68 -21.43 11.44
C ALA A 111 -3.56 -21.24 10.41
N SER A 112 -3.87 -20.78 9.20
CA SER A 112 -2.97 -20.63 8.05
C SER A 112 -2.54 -19.17 7.82
N PHE A 113 -3.35 -18.19 8.23
CA PHE A 113 -3.10 -16.76 7.99
C PHE A 113 -2.95 -15.97 9.28
N SER A 114 -2.13 -14.91 9.24
CA SER A 114 -2.00 -13.92 10.31
C SER A 114 -2.41 -12.55 9.79
N ALA A 115 -3.41 -11.92 10.41
CA ALA A 115 -3.65 -10.50 10.22
C ALA A 115 -2.44 -9.70 10.73
N LEU A 116 -2.13 -8.57 10.07
CA LEU A 116 -0.99 -7.72 10.39
C LEU A 116 -1.43 -6.38 10.96
N ASN A 117 -0.58 -5.77 11.78
CA ASN A 117 -0.80 -4.40 12.22
C ASN A 117 -0.39 -3.43 11.11
N VAL A 118 -1.20 -2.39 10.91
CA VAL A 118 -0.86 -1.29 10.00
C VAL A 118 0.30 -0.49 10.57
N ILE A 119 1.27 -0.16 9.72
CA ILE A 119 2.45 0.64 10.07
C ILE A 119 2.17 2.12 9.79
N ALA A 120 1.61 2.41 8.62
CA ALA A 120 1.22 3.75 8.20
C ALA A 120 -0.08 3.67 7.39
N GLN A 121 -0.98 4.63 7.62
CA GLN A 121 -2.21 4.79 6.85
C GLN A 121 -1.96 5.71 5.66
N GLY A 122 -2.65 5.45 4.56
CA GLY A 122 -2.69 6.36 3.43
C GLY A 122 -3.52 7.62 3.73
N ILE A 123 -3.28 8.68 2.98
CA ILE A 123 -4.07 9.92 3.06
C ILE A 123 -5.26 9.78 2.13
N SER A 124 -6.43 9.46 2.67
CA SER A 124 -7.68 9.51 1.88
C SER A 124 -8.23 10.93 1.89
N LEU A 125 -8.31 11.56 0.72
CA LEU A 125 -8.93 12.87 0.55
C LEU A 125 -10.47 12.83 0.60
N ARG A 126 -11.06 11.65 0.78
CA ARG A 126 -12.46 11.55 1.19
C ARG A 126 -12.53 11.99 2.65
N SER A 127 -12.87 13.28 2.80
CA SER A 127 -13.11 13.99 4.06
C SER A 127 -13.50 13.05 5.21
N PRO A 128 -12.83 13.09 6.37
CA PRO A 128 -13.54 12.74 7.58
C PRO A 128 -14.71 13.71 7.67
N CYS A 129 -15.93 13.18 7.61
CA CYS A 129 -17.12 13.90 8.06
C CYS A 129 -16.79 14.36 9.49
N THR A 130 -16.40 15.62 9.65
CA THR A 130 -16.09 16.16 10.97
C THR A 130 -17.40 16.55 11.60
N GLU A 131 -18.20 15.55 12.00
CA GLU A 131 -19.14 15.72 13.10
C GLU A 131 -18.33 15.75 14.39
N VAL A 132 -17.86 16.94 14.76
CA VAL A 132 -17.76 17.31 16.17
C VAL A 132 -18.29 18.72 16.31
N TRP A 133 -19.57 18.81 16.64
CA TRP A 133 -20.13 19.97 17.31
C TRP A 133 -19.42 20.11 18.67
N GLY A 134 -18.81 21.26 18.95
CA GLY A 134 -18.53 21.67 20.32
C GLY A 134 -17.13 22.25 20.59
N PHE A 135 -17.09 23.59 20.69
CA PHE A 135 -16.22 24.42 21.53
C PHE A 135 -14.70 24.41 21.29
N MET A 136 -14.15 25.51 20.75
CA MET A 136 -13.62 26.61 21.58
C MET A 136 -12.95 27.71 20.72
N TRP A 137 -13.50 28.92 20.89
CA TRP A 137 -12.90 30.27 20.95
C TRP A 137 -12.25 30.97 19.73
N GLU A 138 -12.87 32.14 19.44
CA GLU A 138 -12.40 33.39 18.82
C GLU A 138 -10.97 33.51 18.28
N MET A 139 -10.88 33.96 17.03
CA MET A 139 -9.97 35.07 16.68
C MET A 139 -10.75 36.10 15.85
N ARG A 140 -11.03 37.25 16.49
CA ARG A 140 -11.32 38.50 15.77
C ARG A 140 -10.09 38.89 14.96
N ILE A 141 -10.31 39.37 13.74
CA ILE A 141 -9.48 40.43 13.16
C ILE A 141 -10.48 41.48 12.67
N GLU A 142 -10.60 42.57 13.44
CA GLU A 142 -11.08 43.85 12.92
C GLU A 142 -9.97 44.49 12.08
N GLY A 143 -10.36 45.22 11.04
CA GLY A 143 -9.50 46.01 10.17
C GLY A 143 -10.21 46.37 8.88
#